data_AF-A0A9D8A070-F1
#
_entry.id   AF-A0A9D8A070-F1
#
_cell.length_a   1.000
_cell.length_b   1.000
_cell.length_c   1.000
_cell.angle_alpha   90.00
_cell.angle_beta   90.00
_cell.angle_gamma   90.00
#
_symmetry.space_group_name_H-M   'P 1'
#
loop_
_entity.id
_entity.type
_entity.pdbx_description
1 polymer ?
#
loop_
_entity_poly.entity_id
_entity_poly.type
_entity_poly.pdbx_seq_one_letter_code
_entity_poly.pdbx_strand_id
1 'polypeptide(L)'
;MTHLNTNNKQNHKDPVCGMDVSSENNSITAIWNNQTYYFCAQNCRKIFEKSPEAYQKESSFFLRRWWNNYLKRLNKVTNGKPQCCD
;
A
#
# COMPACT_ATOMS: atom_id res chain seq x y z
N MET A 1 -4.82 27.35 28.02
CA MET A 1 -5.02 25.88 27.97
C MET A 1 -4.97 25.49 26.50
N THR A 2 -3.81 25.01 26.04
CA THR A 2 -3.59 24.63 24.64
C THR A 2 -4.40 23.37 24.33
N HIS A 3 -5.40 23.50 23.45
CA HIS A 3 -6.07 22.35 22.86
C HIS A 3 -5.08 21.65 21.92
N LEU A 4 -4.45 20.57 22.36
CA LEU A 4 -3.78 19.64 21.45
C LEU A 4 -4.84 18.81 20.75
N ASN A 5 -5.26 19.29 19.59
CA ASN A 5 -6.15 18.58 18.69
C ASN A 5 -5.29 17.74 17.73
N THR A 6 -4.95 16.52 18.12
CA THR A 6 -4.15 15.61 17.28
C THR A 6 -4.63 14.16 17.40
N ASN A 7 -5.89 13.92 17.06
CA ASN A 7 -6.37 12.57 16.77
C ASN A 7 -6.03 12.17 15.32
N ASN A 8 -4.75 12.12 14.98
CA ASN A 8 -4.30 11.59 13.70
C ASN A 8 -3.60 10.24 13.94
N LYS A 9 -4.43 9.24 14.26
CA LYS A 9 -4.01 7.88 14.53
C LYS A 9 -3.52 7.25 13.23
N GLN A 10 -2.21 7.07 13.08
CA GLN A 10 -1.63 6.42 11.90
C GLN A 10 -1.95 4.92 11.96
N ASN A 11 -2.90 4.50 11.11
CA ASN A 11 -3.28 3.09 10.99
C ASN A 11 -2.49 2.45 9.85
N HIS A 12 -1.76 1.39 10.18
CA HIS A 12 -1.03 0.57 9.22
C HIS A 12 -1.88 -0.65 8.85
N LYS A 13 -1.75 -1.19 7.64
CA LYS A 13 -2.46 -2.42 7.26
C LYS A 13 -1.56 -3.63 7.43
N ASP A 14 -2.09 -4.65 8.11
CA ASP A 14 -1.44 -5.95 8.19
C ASP A 14 -1.39 -6.60 6.80
N PRO A 15 -0.21 -6.92 6.24
CA PRO A 15 -0.10 -7.48 4.89
C PRO A 15 -0.66 -8.90 4.76
N VAL A 16 -0.82 -9.64 5.87
CA VAL A 16 -1.30 -11.02 5.88
C VAL A 16 -2.82 -11.08 5.91
N CYS A 17 -3.45 -10.30 6.79
CA CYS A 17 -4.90 -10.37 7.01
C CYS A 17 -5.67 -9.11 6.57
N GLY A 18 -4.99 -8.00 6.27
CA GLY A 18 -5.60 -6.75 5.83
C GLY A 18 -6.22 -5.90 6.95
N MET A 19 -6.11 -6.32 8.21
CA MET A 19 -6.63 -5.57 9.35
C MET A 19 -5.86 -4.26 9.58
N ASP A 20 -6.56 -3.24 10.07
CA ASP A 20 -5.95 -1.98 10.49
C ASP A 20 -5.29 -2.15 11.87
N VAL A 21 -4.01 -1.80 11.94
CA VAL A 21 -3.14 -1.88 13.10
C VAL A 21 -2.79 -0.45 13.51
N SER A 22 -3.12 -0.07 14.74
CA SER A 22 -2.69 1.23 15.25
C SER A 22 -1.18 1.25 15.44
N SER A 23 -0.53 2.36 15.07
CA SER A 23 0.91 2.60 15.31
C SER A 23 1.26 2.84 16.80
N GLU A 24 0.42 2.36 17.73
CA GLU A 24 0.67 2.52 19.16
C GLU A 24 1.83 1.60 19.60
N ASN A 25 2.45 1.93 20.73
CA ASN A 25 3.70 1.33 21.23
C ASN A 25 3.71 -0.22 21.40
N ASN A 26 2.59 -0.90 21.19
CA ASN A 26 2.44 -2.36 21.26
C ASN A 26 2.14 -3.04 19.92
N SER A 27 2.26 -2.33 18.78
CA SER A 27 2.11 -2.95 17.46
C SER A 27 3.24 -3.95 17.20
N ILE A 28 2.91 -5.13 16.69
CA ILE A 28 3.90 -6.14 16.33
C ILE A 28 4.49 -5.76 14.99
N THR A 29 5.82 -5.65 14.89
CA THR A 29 6.49 -5.24 13.66
C THR A 29 7.53 -6.25 13.20
N ALA A 30 7.89 -6.19 11.92
CA ALA A 30 9.04 -6.86 11.34
C ALA A 30 9.68 -5.96 10.28
N ILE A 31 11.00 -6.01 10.17
CA ILE A 31 11.73 -5.30 9.13
C ILE A 31 12.04 -6.30 8.02
N TRP A 32 11.61 -5.97 6.80
CA TRP A 32 11.92 -6.75 5.60
C TRP A 32 12.23 -5.80 4.45
N ASN A 33 13.34 -6.05 3.73
CA ASN A 33 13.80 -5.22 2.61
C ASN A 33 13.88 -3.72 2.96
N ASN A 34 14.42 -3.38 4.14
CA ASN A 34 14.54 -2.01 4.63
C ASN A 34 13.20 -1.26 4.84
N GLN A 35 12.09 -2.00 4.94
CA GLN A 35 10.75 -1.48 5.23
C GLN A 35 10.18 -2.12 6.50
N THR A 36 9.52 -1.31 7.32
CA THR A 36 8.81 -1.78 8.53
C THR A 36 7.39 -2.19 8.19
N TYR A 37 7.05 -3.43 8.49
CA TYR A 37 5.70 -3.99 8.39
C TYR A 37 5.08 -4.09 9.78
N TYR A 38 3.77 -3.88 9.84
CA TYR A 38 2.97 -3.91 11.07
C TYR A 38 1.97 -5.05 11.01
N PHE A 39 1.76 -5.74 12.14
CA PHE A 39 0.95 -6.95 12.23
C PHE A 39 -0.02 -6.85 13.40
N CYS A 40 -1.23 -7.36 13.20
CA CYS A 40 -2.26 -7.39 14.23
C CYS A 40 -1.99 -8.46 15.30
N ALA A 41 -1.20 -9.49 14.96
CA ALA A 41 -0.90 -10.63 15.83
C ALA A 41 0.46 -11.26 15.51
N GLN A 42 1.05 -11.97 16.48
CA GLN A 42 2.33 -12.66 16.29
C GLN A 42 2.22 -13.75 15.21
N ASN A 43 1.05 -14.37 15.08
CA ASN A 43 0.80 -15.38 14.05
C ASN A 43 0.91 -14.77 12.64
N CYS A 44 0.37 -13.56 12.42
CA CYS A 44 0.51 -12.85 11.15
C CYS A 44 1.98 -12.56 10.83
N ARG A 45 2.75 -12.10 11.82
CA ARG A 45 4.21 -11.91 11.66
C ARG A 45 4.92 -13.21 11.24
N LYS A 46 4.63 -14.33 11.90
CA LYS A 46 5.23 -15.64 11.58
C LYS A 46 4.84 -16.12 10.18
N ILE A 47 3.60 -15.89 9.75
CA ILE A 47 3.15 -16.23 8.40
C ILE A 47 3.90 -15.38 7.37
N PHE A 48 4.05 -14.09 7.64
CA PHE A 48 4.82 -13.17 6.80
C PHE A 48 6.30 -13.60 6.71
N GLU A 49 6.96 -13.89 7.84
CA GLU A 49 8.37 -14.32 7.89
C GLU A 49 8.64 -15.61 7.09
N LYS A 50 7.65 -16.50 6.93
CA LYS A 50 7.79 -17.72 6.13
C LYS A 50 7.86 -17.45 4.62
N SER A 51 7.17 -16.42 4.13
CA SER A 51 7.15 -16.08 2.71
C SER A 51 6.89 -14.59 2.50
N PRO A 52 7.86 -13.73 2.87
CA PRO A 52 7.66 -12.28 2.81
C PRO A 52 7.53 -11.77 1.36
N GLU A 53 8.14 -12.45 0.40
CA GLU A 53 8.02 -12.17 -1.05
C GLU A 53 6.58 -12.24 -1.56
N ALA A 54 5.75 -13.13 -1.01
CA ALA A 54 4.35 -13.24 -1.41
C ALA A 54 3.52 -11.98 -1.08
N TYR A 55 4.00 -11.19 -0.12
CA TYR A 55 3.35 -10.00 0.40
C TYR A 55 3.98 -8.69 -0.12
N GLN A 56 5.01 -8.75 -0.97
CA GLN A 56 5.65 -7.59 -1.62
C GLN A 56 4.80 -6.98 -2.76
N LYS A 57 3.47 -7.05 -2.67
CA LYS A 57 2.59 -6.48 -3.71
C LYS A 57 2.36 -5.00 -3.45
N GLU A 58 3.38 -4.19 -3.74
CA GLU A 58 3.14 -2.81 -4.12
C GLU A 58 2.27 -2.78 -5.38
N SER A 59 1.01 -2.34 -5.19
CA SER A 59 0.20 -1.49 -6.08
C SER A 59 0.05 -1.85 -7.57
N SER A 60 0.56 -2.98 -8.07
CA SER A 60 0.66 -3.22 -9.51
C SER A 60 -0.33 -4.25 -10.06
N PHE A 61 -1.24 -4.81 -9.26
CA PHE A 61 -2.31 -5.65 -9.83
C PHE A 61 -3.48 -4.83 -10.37
N PHE A 62 -3.87 -3.76 -9.67
CA PHE A 62 -4.84 -2.79 -10.17
C PHE A 62 -4.23 -1.86 -11.24
N LEU A 63 -3.00 -1.38 -11.06
CA LEU A 63 -2.34 -0.53 -12.07
C LEU A 63 -2.02 -1.30 -13.36
N ARG A 64 -1.51 -2.54 -13.34
CA ARG A 64 -1.19 -3.24 -14.60
C ARG A 64 -2.40 -3.56 -15.47
N ARG A 65 -3.63 -3.59 -14.94
CA ARG A 65 -4.83 -3.90 -15.75
C ARG A 65 -5.67 -2.66 -16.04
N TRP A 66 -5.74 -1.71 -15.11
CA TRP A 66 -6.52 -0.48 -15.28
C TRP A 66 -5.75 0.60 -16.05
N TRP A 67 -4.47 0.85 -15.74
CA TRP A 67 -3.65 1.81 -16.49
C TRP A 67 -3.36 1.34 -17.91
N ASN A 68 -3.14 0.05 -18.13
CA ASN A 68 -2.94 -0.48 -19.47
C ASN A 68 -4.18 -0.28 -20.36
N ASN A 69 -5.39 -0.40 -19.81
CA ASN A 69 -6.62 -0.09 -20.55
C ASN A 69 -6.80 1.42 -20.77
N TYR A 70 -6.42 2.26 -19.80
CA TYR A 70 -6.43 3.72 -19.94
C TYR A 70 -5.42 4.22 -21.00
N LEU A 71 -4.17 3.74 -20.99
CA LEU A 71 -3.15 4.06 -21.99
C LEU A 71 -3.53 3.57 -23.40
N LYS A 72 -4.11 2.37 -23.50
CA LYS A 72 -4.67 1.87 -24.77
C LYS A 72 -5.77 2.79 -25.31
N ARG A 73 -6.60 3.35 -24.44
CA ARG A 73 -7.67 4.29 -24.83
C ARG A 73 -7.12 5.64 -25.25
N LEU A 74 -6.09 6.16 -24.57
CA LEU A 74 -5.40 7.40 -24.96
C LEU A 74 -4.71 7.28 -26.32
N ASN A 75 -3.96 6.21 -26.57
CA ASN A 75 -3.28 6.00 -27.86
C ASN A 75 -4.26 5.90 -29.05
N LYS A 76 -5.49 5.40 -28.84
CA LYS A 76 -6.50 5.31 -29.90
C LYS A 76 -7.04 6.68 -30.35
N VAL A 77 -7.08 7.65 -29.45
CA VAL A 77 -7.65 8.99 -29.72
C VAL A 77 -6.58 9.95 -30.22
N THR A 78 -5.34 9.83 -29.76
CA THR A 78 -4.30 10.82 -30.06
C THR A 78 -3.02 10.27 -30.68
N ASN A 79 -2.91 8.96 -30.92
CA ASN A 79 -1.66 8.30 -31.36
C ASN A 79 -0.42 8.72 -30.53
N GLY A 80 -0.62 9.05 -29.25
CA GLY A 80 0.44 9.51 -28.36
C GLY A 80 0.88 10.96 -28.57
N LYS A 81 0.17 11.77 -29.35
CA LYS A 81 0.42 13.21 -29.47
C LYS A 81 -0.48 13.98 -28.48
N PRO A 82 0.04 14.95 -27.71
CA PRO A 82 -0.83 15.85 -26.98
C PRO A 82 -1.72 16.58 -28.00
N GLN A 83 -3.03 16.58 -27.76
CA GLN A 83 -3.96 17.35 -28.57
C GLN A 83 -3.64 18.82 -28.31
N CYS A 84 -2.86 19.45 -29.20
CA CYS A 84 -2.68 20.89 -29.17
C CYS A 84 -4.05 21.52 -29.40
N CYS A 85 -4.44 22.44 -28.53
CA CYS A 85 -5.55 23.36 -28.81
C CYS A 85 -5.04 24.37 -29.84
N ASP A 86 -5.72 24.48 -30.98
CA ASP A 86 -5.57 25.60 -31.91
C ASP A 86 -6.02 26.93 -31.27
#